data_AF-A0A0G0SHM5-F1
#
_entry.id   AF-A0A0G0SHM5-F1
#
_cell.length_a   1.000
_cell.length_b   1.000
_cell.length_c   1.000
_cell.angle_alpha   90.00
_cell.angle_beta   90.00
_cell.angle_gamma   90.00
#
_symmetry.space_group_name_H-M   'P 1'
#
loop_
_entity.id
_entity.type
_entity.pdbx_description
1 polymer ?
#
loop_
_entity_poly.entity_id
_entity_poly.type
_entity_poly.pdbx_seq_one_letter_code
_entity_poly.pdbx_strand_id
1 'polypeptide(L)'
;MLGTPLKKFIFIVVLALAATFISLPQSFSVFGKKITRPNININIGKFSLQSDLKVHLGLDLAGGSQLVFEADMNKVPADKKSDALTGVRNIIENRVNMFGISESTVRTSNFEGKDRIIVELPGISDTQTGNPRSNRPNRGRP
;
A
#
# COMPACT_ATOMS: atom_id res chain seq x y z
N MET A 1 -12.28 -23.19 48.48
CA MET A 1 -11.01 -22.48 48.19
C MET A 1 -10.22 -23.26 47.15
N LEU A 2 -10.45 -23.04 45.84
CA LEU A 2 -9.68 -23.71 44.79
C LEU A 2 -8.24 -23.15 44.79
N GLY A 3 -7.25 -24.06 44.83
CA GLY A 3 -5.86 -23.77 45.12
C GLY A 3 -5.21 -22.68 44.26
N THR A 4 -4.27 -21.97 44.86
CA THR A 4 -3.44 -20.92 44.26
C THR A 4 -2.85 -21.27 42.88
N PRO A 5 -2.46 -22.52 42.53
CA PRO A 5 -2.00 -22.83 41.17
C PRO A 5 -3.14 -22.93 40.15
N LEU A 6 -4.32 -23.43 40.54
CA LEU A 6 -5.46 -23.62 39.65
C LEU A 6 -6.05 -22.27 39.19
N LYS A 7 -6.09 -21.28 40.08
CA LYS A 7 -6.49 -19.91 39.73
C LYS A 7 -5.54 -19.25 38.74
N LYS A 8 -4.22 -19.47 38.89
CA LYS A 8 -3.21 -18.97 37.95
C LYS A 8 -3.35 -19.64 36.58
N PHE A 9 -3.61 -20.94 36.56
CA PHE A 9 -3.87 -21.67 35.31
C PHE A 9 -5.11 -21.15 34.59
N ILE A 10 -6.23 -20.99 35.32
CA ILE A 10 -7.46 -20.42 34.76
C ILE A 10 -7.22 -19.01 34.23
N PHE A 11 -6.46 -18.18 34.95
CA PHE A 11 -6.11 -16.83 34.49
C PHE A 11 -5.29 -16.86 33.19
N ILE A 12 -4.29 -17.74 33.09
CA ILE A 12 -3.49 -17.91 31.88
C ILE A 12 -4.35 -18.41 30.71
N VAL A 13 -5.27 -19.35 30.95
CA VAL A 13 -6.19 -19.86 29.93
C VAL A 13 -7.14 -18.76 29.44
N VAL A 14 -7.71 -17.97 30.36
CA VAL A 14 -8.57 -16.83 30.00
C VAL A 14 -7.79 -15.77 29.22
N LEU A 15 -6.55 -15.49 29.63
CA LEU A 15 -5.69 -14.51 28.95
C LEU A 15 -5.23 -15.02 27.58
N ALA A 16 -4.95 -16.31 27.43
CA ALA A 16 -4.64 -16.94 26.15
C ALA A 16 -5.85 -16.96 25.21
N LEU A 17 -7.05 -17.25 25.72
CA LEU A 17 -8.30 -17.19 24.93
C LEU A 17 -8.61 -15.74 24.49
N ALA A 18 -8.43 -14.76 25.37
CA ALA A 18 -8.59 -13.34 25.05
C ALA A 18 -7.55 -12.88 24.01
N ALA A 19 -6.28 -13.25 24.18
CA ALA A 19 -5.23 -12.95 23.22
C ALA A 19 -5.49 -13.61 21.85
N THR A 20 -5.97 -14.86 21.85
CA THR A 20 -6.38 -15.56 20.62
C THR A 20 -7.54 -14.83 19.95
N PHE A 21 -8.56 -14.42 20.71
CA PHE A 21 -9.70 -13.67 20.17
C PHE A 21 -9.31 -12.32 19.56
N ILE A 22 -8.35 -11.61 20.16
CA ILE A 22 -7.83 -10.32 19.66
C ILE A 22 -6.89 -10.54 18.46
N SER A 23 -6.06 -11.58 18.51
CA SER A 23 -5.09 -11.92 17.45
C SER A 23 -5.73 -12.60 16.24
N LEU A 24 -7.03 -12.93 16.28
CA LEU A 24 -7.72 -13.49 15.12
C LEU A 24 -7.80 -12.45 13.99
N PRO A 25 -7.27 -12.71 12.79
CA PRO A 25 -7.35 -11.81 11.63
C PRO A 25 -8.81 -11.60 11.16
N GLN A 26 -9.08 -10.52 10.40
CA GLN A 26 -10.45 -10.14 10.00
C GLN A 26 -11.16 -11.11 9.06
N SER A 27 -10.40 -11.99 8.42
CA SER A 27 -10.93 -13.14 7.69
C SER A 27 -10.01 -14.32 7.97
N PHE A 28 -10.60 -15.43 8.39
CA PHE A 28 -9.89 -16.69 8.52
C PHE A 28 -10.54 -17.67 7.54
N SER A 29 -9.71 -18.32 6.72
CA SER A 29 -10.19 -19.36 5.80
C SER A 29 -9.99 -20.70 6.48
N VAL A 30 -11.09 -21.36 6.83
CA VAL A 30 -11.09 -22.73 7.34
C VAL A 30 -11.84 -23.57 6.33
N PHE A 31 -11.20 -24.63 5.84
CA PHE A 31 -11.80 -25.62 4.96
C PHE A 31 -12.31 -25.05 3.61
N GLY A 32 -11.51 -24.19 2.97
CA GLY A 32 -11.82 -23.63 1.65
C GLY A 32 -12.98 -22.63 1.61
N LYS A 33 -13.62 -22.34 2.74
CA LYS A 33 -14.69 -21.35 2.87
C LYS A 33 -14.12 -20.10 3.53
N LYS A 34 -14.23 -18.95 2.87
CA LYS A 34 -13.85 -17.64 3.44
C LYS A 34 -14.97 -17.21 4.39
N ILE A 35 -14.72 -17.32 5.69
CA ILE A 35 -15.64 -16.78 6.70
C ILE A 35 -15.25 -15.32 6.92
N THR A 36 -15.99 -14.42 6.30
CA THR A 36 -15.92 -12.98 6.57
C THR A 36 -16.64 -12.71 7.87
N ARG A 37 -16.04 -11.91 8.77
CA ARG A 37 -16.63 -11.56 10.06
C ARG A 37 -18.09 -11.09 9.89
N PRO A 38 -19.07 -11.73 10.56
CA PRO A 38 -20.40 -11.15 10.64
C PRO A 38 -20.31 -9.79 11.36
N ASN A 39 -21.13 -8.83 10.96
CA ASN A 39 -21.19 -7.50 11.56
C ASN A 39 -21.65 -7.64 13.02
N ILE A 40 -20.72 -7.48 13.97
CA ILE A 40 -21.01 -7.61 15.40
C ILE A 40 -21.41 -6.22 15.91
N ASN A 41 -22.72 -5.94 15.91
CA ASN A 41 -23.30 -4.72 16.47
C ASN A 41 -23.62 -4.95 17.95
N ILE A 42 -22.66 -4.68 18.84
CA ILE A 42 -22.84 -4.83 20.29
C ILE A 42 -23.24 -3.49 20.88
N ASN A 43 -24.51 -3.37 21.27
CA ASN A 43 -24.98 -2.26 22.10
C ASN A 43 -24.96 -2.70 23.56
N ILE A 44 -23.93 -2.28 24.31
CA ILE A 44 -23.85 -2.49 25.76
C ILE A 44 -23.99 -1.12 26.43
N GLY A 45 -25.25 -0.78 26.75
CA GLY A 45 -25.61 0.45 27.45
C GLY A 45 -25.23 1.72 26.71
N LYS A 46 -24.21 2.44 27.20
CA LYS A 46 -23.72 3.71 26.64
C LYS A 46 -22.51 3.56 25.70
N PHE A 47 -22.01 2.34 25.50
CA PHE A 47 -20.88 2.08 24.60
C PHE A 47 -21.38 1.50 23.28
N SER A 48 -21.23 2.28 22.21
CA SER A 48 -21.41 1.84 20.82
C SER A 48 -20.04 1.69 20.17
N LEU A 49 -19.54 0.46 20.06
CA LEU A 49 -18.27 0.19 19.39
C LEU A 49 -18.52 -0.07 17.90
N GLN A 50 -18.49 0.99 17.09
CA GLN A 50 -18.51 0.89 15.63
C GLN A 50 -17.07 0.75 15.13
N SER A 51 -16.61 -0.50 14.98
CA SER A 51 -15.30 -0.78 14.39
C SER A 51 -15.37 -0.76 12.86
N ASP A 52 -15.71 0.39 12.27
CA ASP A 52 -15.42 0.65 10.86
C ASP A 52 -13.94 1.04 10.76
N LEU A 53 -13.07 0.05 10.99
CA LEU A 53 -11.64 0.20 10.76
C LEU A 53 -11.41 0.10 9.26
N LYS A 54 -11.64 1.20 8.56
CA LYS A 54 -11.25 1.35 7.16
C LYS A 54 -9.72 1.37 7.10
N VAL A 55 -9.13 0.19 7.02
CA VAL A 55 -7.67 0.02 6.93
C VAL A 55 -7.24 0.54 5.56
N HIS A 56 -6.37 1.56 5.53
CA HIS A 56 -5.73 2.01 4.30
C HIS A 56 -4.61 1.00 3.97
N LEU A 57 -4.82 0.18 2.95
CA LEU A 57 -3.87 -0.85 2.56
C LEU A 57 -2.71 -0.19 1.79
N GLY A 58 -1.47 -0.46 2.18
CA GLY A 58 -0.28 -0.02 1.44
C GLY A 58 -0.11 -0.81 0.13
N LEU A 59 0.80 -0.37 -0.75
CA LEU A 59 1.02 -0.94 -2.09
C LEU A 59 1.23 -2.47 -2.11
N ASP A 60 1.90 -3.04 -1.11
CA ASP A 60 2.13 -4.48 -0.97
C ASP A 60 0.83 -5.29 -0.71
N LEU A 61 -0.16 -4.67 -0.08
CA LEU A 61 -1.45 -5.29 0.27
C LEU A 61 -2.60 -4.87 -0.65
N ALA A 62 -2.57 -3.65 -1.20
CA ALA A 62 -3.57 -3.10 -2.13
C ALA A 62 -3.25 -3.41 -3.61
N GLY A 63 -1.98 -3.70 -3.92
CA GLY A 63 -1.49 -3.80 -5.29
C GLY A 63 -1.38 -2.44 -5.99
N GLY A 64 -0.64 -2.40 -7.11
CA GLY A 64 -0.41 -1.19 -7.90
C GLY A 64 0.97 -1.18 -8.55
N SER A 65 1.42 -0.01 -9.01
CA SER A 65 2.74 0.17 -9.59
C SER A 65 3.50 1.32 -8.94
N GLN A 66 4.81 1.13 -8.75
CA GLN A 66 5.74 2.18 -8.34
C GLN A 66 6.68 2.49 -9.52
N LEU A 67 6.76 3.76 -9.88
CA LEU A 67 7.64 4.26 -10.95
C LEU A 67 8.69 5.16 -10.31
N VAL A 68 9.96 4.88 -10.61
CA VAL A 68 11.09 5.69 -10.15
C VAL A 68 11.74 6.35 -11.37
N PHE A 69 11.65 7.68 -11.42
CA PHE A 69 12.26 8.49 -12.47
C PHE A 69 13.51 9.17 -11.93
N GLU A 70 14.63 9.06 -12.63
CA GLU A 70 15.84 9.83 -12.35
C GLU A 70 15.84 11.10 -13.22
N ALA A 71 15.98 12.26 -12.59
CA ALA A 71 16.00 13.54 -13.28
C ALA A 71 17.44 13.94 -13.63
N ASP A 72 17.72 14.09 -14.93
CA ASP A 72 19.00 14.64 -15.40
C ASP A 72 19.02 16.16 -15.23
N MET A 73 19.70 16.61 -14.18
CA MET A 73 19.82 18.02 -13.78
C MET A 73 21.12 18.68 -14.27
N ASN A 74 21.92 18.00 -15.09
CA ASN A 74 23.25 18.50 -15.47
C ASN A 74 23.20 19.81 -16.27
N LYS A 75 22.07 20.10 -16.93
CA LYS A 75 21.86 21.29 -17.76
C LYS A 75 21.01 22.37 -17.07
N VAL A 76 20.62 22.16 -15.81
CA VAL A 76 19.75 23.08 -15.06
C VAL A 76 20.60 23.88 -14.06
N PRO A 77 20.52 25.23 -14.07
CA PRO A 77 21.19 26.07 -13.07
C PRO A 77 20.78 25.64 -11.65
N ALA A 78 21.73 25.61 -10.71
CA ALA A 78 21.49 25.15 -9.33
C ALA A 78 20.28 25.85 -8.68
N ASP A 79 20.16 27.15 -8.90
CA ASP A 79 19.10 28.01 -8.35
C ASP A 79 17.71 27.67 -8.88
N LYS A 80 17.61 26.93 -10.00
CA LYS A 80 16.35 26.54 -10.64
C LYS A 80 16.03 25.05 -10.49
N LYS A 81 16.90 24.26 -9.87
CA LYS A 81 16.70 22.80 -9.75
C LYS A 81 15.47 22.45 -8.91
N SER A 82 15.27 23.12 -7.78
CA SER A 82 14.10 22.93 -6.90
C SER A 82 12.78 23.21 -7.63
N ASP A 83 12.77 24.30 -8.40
CA ASP A 83 11.58 24.78 -9.11
C ASP A 83 11.27 23.85 -10.29
N ALA A 84 12.31 23.40 -11.00
CA ALA A 84 12.17 22.40 -12.06
C ALA A 84 11.60 21.07 -11.51
N LEU A 85 12.12 20.57 -10.38
CA LEU A 85 11.59 19.36 -9.73
C LEU A 85 10.14 19.52 -9.31
N THR A 86 9.81 20.65 -8.69
CA THR A 86 8.46 20.96 -8.26
C THR A 86 7.51 21.07 -9.45
N GLY A 87 7.94 21.70 -10.54
CA GLY A 87 7.16 21.79 -11.78
C GLY A 87 6.87 20.41 -12.36
N VAL A 88 7.88 19.54 -12.47
CA VAL A 88 7.70 18.18 -12.99
C VAL A 88 6.79 17.36 -12.07
N ARG A 89 6.99 17.42 -10.75
CA ARG A 89 6.11 16.78 -9.76
C ARG A 89 4.65 17.19 -9.96
N ASN A 90 4.37 18.49 -10.05
CA ASN A 90 3.00 19.00 -10.22
C ASN A 90 2.39 18.55 -11.55
N ILE A 91 3.17 18.50 -12.64
CA ILE A 91 2.69 18.01 -13.94
C ILE A 91 2.32 16.52 -13.85
N ILE A 92 3.17 15.72 -13.22
CA ILE A 92 2.90 14.28 -13.05
C ILE A 92 1.65 14.09 -12.19
N GLU A 93 1.55 14.78 -11.06
CA GLU A 93 0.38 14.72 -10.18
C GLU A 93 -0.90 15.09 -10.92
N ASN A 94 -0.91 16.20 -11.66
CA ASN A 94 -2.07 16.61 -12.43
C ASN A 94 -2.46 15.59 -13.51
N ARG A 95 -1.46 15.01 -14.22
CA ARG A 95 -1.73 13.95 -15.22
C ARG A 95 -2.36 12.73 -14.58
N VAL A 96 -1.83 12.28 -13.45
CA VAL A 96 -2.36 11.12 -12.74
C VAL A 96 -3.78 11.40 -12.22
N ASN A 97 -4.04 12.60 -11.70
CA ASN A 97 -5.37 13.04 -11.30
C ASN A 97 -6.36 13.02 -12.48
N MET A 98 -5.93 13.43 -13.67
CA MET A 98 -6.75 13.38 -14.89
C MET A 98 -7.09 11.94 -15.32
N PHE A 99 -6.25 10.95 -15.00
CA PHE A 99 -6.54 9.54 -15.23
C PHE A 99 -7.52 8.96 -14.19
N GLY A 100 -7.99 9.75 -13.23
CA GLY A 100 -8.97 9.34 -12.23
C GLY A 100 -8.38 8.49 -11.10
N ILE A 101 -7.06 8.48 -10.93
CA ILE A 101 -6.38 7.71 -9.88
C ILE A 101 -6.33 8.57 -8.61
N SER A 102 -7.37 8.48 -7.78
CA SER A 102 -7.59 9.40 -6.65
C SER A 102 -6.63 9.24 -5.47
N GLU A 103 -5.88 8.13 -5.39
CA GLU A 103 -4.98 7.82 -4.26
C GLU A 103 -3.49 7.82 -4.66
N SER A 104 -3.16 8.42 -5.80
CA SER A 104 -1.77 8.47 -6.24
C SER A 104 -0.90 9.35 -5.36
N THR A 105 0.37 8.95 -5.19
CA THR A 105 1.35 9.72 -4.41
C THR A 105 2.58 10.02 -5.26
N VAL A 106 2.95 11.30 -5.35
CA VAL A 106 4.15 11.76 -6.09
C VAL A 106 5.13 12.41 -5.10
N ARG A 107 6.36 11.90 -5.04
CA ARG A 107 7.39 12.38 -4.12
C ARG A 107 8.69 12.66 -4.86
N THR A 108 9.39 13.71 -4.44
CA THR A 108 10.76 13.97 -4.87
C THR A 108 11.73 13.42 -3.82
N SER A 109 12.78 12.74 -4.25
CA SER A 109 13.83 12.19 -3.41
C SER A 109 15.18 12.58 -4.00
N ASN A 110 16.12 13.01 -3.16
CA ASN A 110 17.51 13.17 -3.56
C ASN A 110 18.32 12.07 -2.86
N PHE A 111 18.99 11.21 -3.64
CA PHE A 111 19.81 10.13 -3.11
C PHE A 111 21.13 10.08 -3.89
N GLU A 112 22.25 10.06 -3.17
CA GLU A 112 23.60 10.07 -3.77
C GLU A 112 23.84 11.22 -4.78
N GLY A 113 23.24 12.38 -4.53
CA GLY A 113 23.37 13.54 -5.42
C GLY A 113 22.55 13.44 -6.71
N LYS A 114 21.70 12.41 -6.85
CA LYS A 114 20.77 12.25 -7.95
C LYS A 114 19.36 12.60 -7.51
N ASP A 115 18.72 13.46 -8.29
CA ASP A 115 17.32 13.80 -8.09
C ASP A 115 16.42 12.73 -8.70
N ARG A 116 15.47 12.24 -7.91
CA ARG A 116 14.51 11.21 -8.29
C ARG A 116 13.09 11.67 -8.02
N ILE A 117 12.17 11.23 -8.85
CA ILE A 117 10.73 11.41 -8.66
C ILE A 117 10.12 10.01 -8.57
N ILE A 118 9.53 9.72 -7.43
CA ILE A 118 8.87 8.46 -7.12
C ILE A 118 7.37 8.68 -7.26
N VAL A 119 6.73 7.86 -8.08
CA VAL A 119 5.29 7.91 -8.33
C VAL A 119 4.70 6.57 -7.95
N GLU A 120 3.73 6.61 -7.04
CA GLU A 120 3.00 5.43 -6.57
C GLU A 120 1.57 5.52 -7.06
N LEU A 121 1.15 4.48 -7.77
CA LEU A 121 -0.15 4.40 -8.40
C LEU A 121 -0.88 3.14 -7.90
N PRO A 122 -1.84 3.28 -6.98
CA PRO A 122 -2.61 2.15 -6.49
C PRO A 122 -3.58 1.63 -7.56
N GLY A 123 -3.80 0.31 -7.58
CA GLY A 123 -4.80 -0.32 -8.45
C GLY A 123 -4.44 -0.43 -9.95
N ILE A 124 -3.31 0.14 -10.39
CA ILE A 124 -2.81 -0.04 -11.77
C ILE A 124 -1.68 -1.06 -11.79
N SER A 125 -1.91 -2.19 -12.46
CA SER A 125 -0.98 -3.33 -12.47
C SER A 125 -0.06 -3.37 -13.69
N ASP A 126 -0.39 -2.63 -14.76
CA ASP A 126 0.36 -2.65 -16.01
C ASP A 126 0.71 -1.23 -16.50
N THR A 127 1.91 -0.77 -16.18
CA THR A 127 2.49 0.46 -16.76
C THR A 127 3.36 0.19 -17.99
N GLN A 128 3.53 -1.09 -18.37
CA GLN A 128 4.45 -1.50 -19.41
C GLN A 128 3.74 -1.71 -20.76
N THR A 129 3.19 -0.64 -21.34
CA THR A 129 2.79 -0.69 -22.76
C THR A 129 3.95 -0.25 -23.65
N GLY A 130 4.59 -1.23 -24.27
CA GLY A 130 5.32 -1.06 -25.53
C GLY A 130 6.84 -0.98 -25.42
N ASN A 131 7.51 -2.13 -25.51
CA ASN A 131 8.87 -2.20 -26.05
C ASN A 131 8.77 -2.43 -27.57
N PRO A 132 8.94 -1.42 -28.44
CA PRO A 132 8.78 -1.58 -29.90
C PRO A 132 9.91 -2.38 -30.56
N ARG A 133 10.89 -2.89 -29.79
CA ARG A 133 12.10 -3.53 -30.32
C ARG A 133 12.01 -5.05 -30.45
N SER A 134 10.98 -5.70 -29.93
CA SER A 134 10.88 -7.16 -30.00
C SER A 134 10.38 -7.70 -31.35
N ASN A 135 9.87 -6.84 -32.25
CA ASN A 135 9.28 -7.28 -33.51
C ASN A 135 10.02 -6.76 -34.76
N ARG A 136 11.35 -6.87 -34.79
CA ARG A 136 12.09 -6.76 -36.06
C ARG A 136 12.10 -8.15 -36.72
N PRO A 137 11.35 -8.38 -37.81
CA PRO A 137 11.47 -9.62 -38.56
C PRO A 137 12.90 -9.70 -39.10
N ASN A 138 13.55 -10.82 -38.82
CA ASN A 138 14.89 -11.16 -39.27
C ASN A 138 14.91 -11.20 -40.80
N ARG A 139 15.23 -10.08 -41.44
CA ARG A 139 15.55 -10.05 -42.87
C ARG A 139 16.95 -10.62 -43.05
N GLY A 140 17.01 -11.94 -43.22
CA GLY A 140 18.17 -12.60 -43.81
C GLY A 140 18.54 -11.86 -45.10
N ARG A 141 19.78 -11.39 -45.16
CA ARG A 141 20.37 -10.88 -46.40
C ARG A 141 20.90 -12.08 -47.21
N PRO A 142 20.86 -12.00 -48.55
CA PRO A 142 21.17 -13.11 -49.46
C PRO A 142 22.62 -13.55 -49.39
#